data_AF-A0A351DSH2-F1
#
_entry.id   AF-A0A351DSH2-F1
#
_cell.length_a   1.000
_cell.length_b   1.000
_cell.length_c   1.000
_cell.angle_alpha   90.00
_cell.angle_beta   90.00
_cell.angle_gamma   90.00
#
_symmetry.space_group_name_H-M   'P 1'
#
loop_
_entity.id
_entity.type
_entity.pdbx_description
1 polymer ?
#
loop_
_entity_poly.entity_id
_entity_poly.type
_entity_poly.pdbx_seq_one_letter_code
_entity_poly.pdbx_strand_id
1 'polypeptide(L)'
;DGGETDDLNRLSNAITETNASSVWILGDLFHHPPSITDAQMDRWTNQLSGLKVQFHVILGNHDRNAHPFATALGFHVHPEPTLWQGIELAHHPDHGFQARIAGHVHPQIEFKTAADHLVCACFAVTDQRLLLLPAFTAFSGGPRFQPREASCYAIVGNEVLPPYI
;
A
#
# COMPACT_ATOMS: atom_id res chain seq x y z
N ASP A 1 1.29 12.19 14.04
CA ASP A 1 2.02 11.77 15.26
C ASP A 1 3.39 11.24 14.82
N GLY A 2 4.11 10.49 15.66
CA GLY A 2 5.42 9.91 15.30
C GLY A 2 5.33 8.94 14.12
N GLY A 3 4.29 8.09 14.10
CA GLY A 3 4.09 7.09 13.05
C GLY A 3 3.86 7.69 11.67
N GLU A 4 3.01 8.71 11.57
CA GLU A 4 2.76 9.43 10.31
C GLU A 4 4.05 10.03 9.70
N THR A 5 4.90 10.61 10.56
CA THR A 5 6.17 11.21 10.11
C THR A 5 7.14 10.14 9.61
N ASP A 6 7.22 9.01 10.32
CA ASP A 6 8.08 7.89 9.94
C ASP A 6 7.65 7.28 8.60
N ASP A 7 6.35 7.13 8.35
CA ASP A 7 5.82 6.61 7.09
C ASP A 7 6.10 7.55 5.91
N LEU A 8 5.98 8.86 6.10
CA LEU A 8 6.34 9.84 5.07
C LEU A 8 7.84 9.85 4.75
N ASN A 9 8.68 9.72 5.77
CA ASN A 9 10.13 9.59 5.59
C ASN A 9 10.47 8.31 4.84
N ARG A 10 9.86 7.18 5.20
CA ARG A 10 10.02 5.89 4.50
C ARG A 10 9.60 6.00 3.03
N LEU A 11 8.47 6.66 2.75
CA LEU A 11 8.01 6.91 1.37
C LEU A 11 9.01 7.77 0.59
N SER A 12 9.49 8.86 1.20
CA SER A 12 10.46 9.77 0.57
C SER A 12 11.78 9.06 0.24
N ASN A 13 12.27 8.22 1.15
CA ASN A 13 13.46 7.41 0.93
C ASN A 13 13.24 6.40 -0.20
N ALA A 14 12.13 5.67 -0.21
CA ALA A 14 11.83 4.70 -1.26
C ALA A 14 11.77 5.36 -2.65
N ILE A 15 11.16 6.55 -2.77
CA ILE A 15 11.11 7.31 -4.03
C ILE A 15 12.52 7.70 -4.49
N THR A 16 13.36 8.16 -3.55
CA THR A 16 14.74 8.57 -3.83
C THR A 16 15.61 7.39 -4.25
N GLU A 17 15.55 6.28 -3.51
CA GLU A 17 16.35 5.08 -3.76
C GLU A 17 15.99 4.41 -5.09
N THR A 18 14.71 4.42 -5.46
CA THR A 18 14.24 3.83 -6.73
C THR A 18 14.33 4.78 -7.91
N ASN A 19 14.58 6.08 -7.66
CA ASN A 19 14.48 7.15 -8.66
C ASN A 19 13.13 7.11 -9.41
N ALA A 20 12.05 6.81 -8.69
CA ALA A 20 10.72 6.66 -9.28
C ALA A 20 10.23 7.98 -9.91
N SER A 21 9.66 7.88 -11.11
CA SER A 21 9.00 9.02 -11.78
C SER A 21 7.50 9.13 -11.46
N SER A 22 6.89 8.05 -10.96
CA SER A 22 5.49 8.01 -10.53
C SER A 22 5.29 7.12 -9.30
N VAL A 23 4.38 7.51 -8.42
CA VAL A 23 3.95 6.74 -7.23
C VAL A 23 2.44 6.55 -7.31
N TRP A 24 2.01 5.31 -7.08
CA TRP A 24 0.59 4.94 -7.02
C TRP A 24 0.22 4.47 -5.62
N ILE A 25 -0.70 5.18 -4.99
CA ILE A 25 -1.28 4.81 -3.69
C ILE A 25 -2.60 4.07 -3.95
N LEU A 26 -2.68 2.83 -3.47
CA LEU A 26 -3.82 1.93 -3.67
C LEU A 26 -4.81 1.98 -2.50
N GLY A 27 -5.26 3.19 -2.19
CA GLY A 27 -6.26 3.51 -1.16
C GLY A 27 -5.73 3.64 0.25
N ASP A 28 -6.66 4.02 1.12
CA ASP A 28 -6.49 4.32 2.55
C ASP A 28 -5.28 5.23 2.84
N LEU A 29 -5.13 6.29 2.04
CA LEU A 29 -4.07 7.30 2.18
C LEU A 29 -4.18 8.05 3.51
N PHE A 30 -5.42 8.36 3.94
CA PHE A 30 -5.65 9.18 5.13
C PHE A 30 -6.22 8.41 6.30
N HIS A 31 -6.89 7.28 6.03
CA HIS A 31 -7.56 6.38 6.99
C HIS A 31 -8.72 6.99 7.80
N HIS A 32 -8.64 8.26 8.21
CA HIS A 32 -9.74 9.01 8.82
C HIS A 32 -9.71 10.49 8.40
N PRO A 33 -10.22 10.83 7.20
CA PRO A 33 -10.23 12.20 6.70
C PRO A 33 -10.83 13.26 7.64
N PRO A 34 -11.91 12.98 8.40
CA PRO A 34 -12.49 13.96 9.33
C PRO A 34 -11.57 14.41 10.46
N SER A 35 -10.49 13.67 10.77
CA SER A 35 -9.51 14.07 11.80
C SER A 35 -8.27 14.77 11.25
N ILE A 36 -8.19 15.00 9.93
CA ILE A 36 -7.06 15.70 9.33
C ILE A 36 -7.06 17.16 9.81
N THR A 37 -5.94 17.57 10.39
CA THR A 37 -5.70 18.95 10.83
C THR A 37 -4.94 19.75 9.78
N ASP A 38 -5.05 21.08 9.80
CA ASP A 38 -4.27 21.96 8.92
C ASP A 38 -2.76 21.73 9.09
N ALA A 39 -2.31 21.51 10.33
CA ALA A 39 -0.91 21.19 10.61
C ALA A 39 -0.44 19.86 9.98
N GLN A 40 -1.33 18.87 9.83
CA GLN A 40 -1.02 17.64 9.08
C GLN A 40 -0.91 17.93 7.59
N MET A 41 -1.86 18.69 7.02
CA MET A 41 -1.81 19.09 5.61
C MET A 41 -0.55 19.87 5.26
N ASP A 42 -0.12 20.81 6.12
CA ASP A 42 1.11 21.57 5.93
C ASP A 42 2.34 20.66 5.95
N ARG A 43 2.41 19.70 6.89
CA ARG A 43 3.51 18.72 6.93
C ARG A 43 3.56 17.88 5.66
N TRP A 44 2.43 17.34 5.23
CA TRP A 44 2.34 16.53 4.02
C TRP A 44 2.73 17.34 2.78
N THR A 45 2.21 18.56 2.65
CA THR A 45 2.54 19.45 1.53
C THR A 45 4.03 19.75 1.47
N ASN A 46 4.65 20.11 2.60
CA ASN A 46 6.08 20.40 2.68
C ASN A 46 6.93 19.17 2.32
N GLN A 47 6.55 17.97 2.78
CA GLN A 47 7.29 16.76 2.48
C GLN A 47 7.15 16.36 1.00
N LEU A 48 5.91 16.33 0.49
CA LEU A 48 5.63 15.82 -0.86
C LEU A 48 6.10 16.79 -1.96
N SER A 49 6.02 18.11 -1.74
CA SER A 49 6.45 19.12 -2.72
C SER A 49 7.96 19.09 -3.01
N GLY A 50 8.77 18.55 -2.10
CA GLY A 50 10.21 18.34 -2.32
C GLY A 50 10.55 17.18 -3.27
N LEU A 51 9.57 16.32 -3.57
CA LEU A 51 9.77 15.09 -4.34
C LEU A 51 9.44 15.34 -5.82
N LYS A 52 10.39 15.05 -6.71
CA LYS A 52 10.22 15.20 -8.17
C LYS A 52 9.54 13.99 -8.80
N VAL A 53 8.31 13.70 -8.37
CA VAL A 53 7.55 12.50 -8.74
C VAL A 53 6.08 12.83 -8.98
N GLN A 54 5.42 12.09 -9.87
CA GLN A 54 3.97 12.20 -10.05
C GLN A 54 3.24 11.32 -9.04
N PHE A 55 2.37 11.94 -8.25
CA PHE A 55 1.57 11.21 -7.27
C PHE A 55 0.19 10.87 -7.85
N HIS A 56 -0.17 9.60 -7.77
CA HIS A 56 -1.47 9.07 -8.15
C HIS A 56 -2.10 8.36 -6.96
N VAL A 57 -3.42 8.47 -6.81
CA VAL A 57 -4.16 7.77 -5.74
C VAL A 57 -5.49 7.23 -6.27
N ILE A 58 -5.80 5.99 -5.91
CA ILE A 58 -7.14 5.44 -5.95
C ILE A 58 -7.64 5.52 -4.51
N LEU A 59 -8.70 6.27 -4.21
CA LEU A 59 -9.15 6.47 -2.83
C LEU A 59 -9.78 5.19 -2.28
N GLY A 60 -9.39 4.81 -1.07
CA GLY A 60 -9.91 3.62 -0.41
C GLY A 60 -11.27 3.85 0.24
N ASN A 61 -11.84 2.80 0.85
CA ASN A 61 -13.15 2.89 1.49
C ASN A 61 -13.15 3.82 2.72
N HIS A 62 -11.97 4.08 3.31
CA HIS A 62 -11.79 5.04 4.40
C HIS A 62 -11.63 6.48 3.91
N ASP A 63 -11.32 6.69 2.63
CA ASP A 63 -11.02 7.99 2.04
C ASP A 63 -12.18 8.60 1.24
N ARG A 64 -13.41 8.10 1.36
CA ARG A 64 -14.55 8.48 0.48
C ARG A 64 -14.78 10.00 0.36
N ASN A 65 -14.47 10.76 1.40
CA ASN A 65 -14.63 12.22 1.44
C ASN A 65 -13.29 12.98 1.36
N ALA A 66 -12.19 12.30 1.03
CA ALA A 66 -10.85 12.84 1.09
C ALA A 66 -10.32 13.42 -0.23
N HIS A 67 -11.13 13.37 -1.30
CA HIS A 67 -10.76 13.90 -2.61
C HIS A 67 -10.22 15.34 -2.56
N PRO A 68 -10.81 16.29 -1.79
CA PRO A 68 -10.27 17.64 -1.67
C PRO A 68 -8.86 17.66 -1.05
N PHE A 69 -8.60 16.84 -0.02
CA PHE A 69 -7.29 16.74 0.63
C PHE A 69 -6.25 16.14 -0.33
N ALA A 70 -6.58 15.05 -1.02
CA ALA A 70 -5.69 14.44 -2.01
C ALA A 70 -5.31 15.43 -3.12
N THR A 71 -6.29 16.17 -3.64
CA THR A 71 -6.06 17.17 -4.69
C THR A 71 -5.20 18.33 -4.17
N ALA A 72 -5.45 18.80 -2.94
CA ALA A 72 -4.65 19.87 -2.33
C ALA A 72 -3.17 19.46 -2.12
N LEU A 73 -2.91 18.16 -1.90
CA LEU A 73 -1.56 17.60 -1.82
C LEU A 73 -0.92 17.32 -3.19
N GLY A 74 -1.62 17.60 -4.30
CA GLY A 74 -1.11 17.42 -5.65
C GLY A 74 -1.26 16.00 -6.22
N PHE A 75 -2.09 15.15 -5.61
CA PHE A 75 -2.37 13.83 -6.18
C PHE A 75 -3.32 13.91 -7.36
N HIS A 76 -3.03 13.13 -8.40
CA HIS A 76 -4.01 12.76 -9.42
C HIS A 76 -4.91 11.65 -8.85
N VAL A 77 -6.17 11.99 -8.58
CA VAL A 77 -7.16 11.02 -8.06
C VAL A 77 -7.78 10.24 -9.21
N HIS A 78 -7.77 8.92 -9.12
CA HIS A 78 -8.24 8.00 -10.13
C HIS A 78 -9.40 7.12 -9.64
N PRO A 79 -10.27 6.65 -10.55
CA PRO A 79 -11.32 5.69 -10.20
C PRO A 79 -10.75 4.30 -9.91
N GLU A 80 -11.57 3.48 -9.25
CA GLU A 80 -11.28 2.07 -9.05
C GLU A 80 -12.11 1.20 -10.00
N PRO A 81 -11.50 0.27 -10.78
CA PRO A 81 -10.08 0.12 -11.02
C PRO A 81 -9.54 1.15 -12.05
N THR A 82 -8.22 1.33 -12.08
CA THR A 82 -7.53 2.12 -13.12
C THR A 82 -6.52 1.26 -13.87
N LEU A 83 -6.56 1.30 -15.20
CA LEU A 83 -5.64 0.53 -16.04
C LEU A 83 -4.29 1.27 -16.18
N TRP A 84 -3.23 0.63 -15.74
CA TRP A 84 -1.85 1.10 -15.86
C TRP A 84 -1.01 0.06 -16.59
N GLN A 85 -0.59 0.38 -17.81
CA GLN A 85 0.25 -0.51 -18.65
C GLN A 85 -0.32 -1.94 -18.81
N GLY A 86 -1.65 -2.07 -18.89
CA GLY A 86 -2.33 -3.36 -19.04
C GLY A 86 -2.57 -4.12 -17.72
N ILE A 87 -2.24 -3.53 -16.57
CA ILE A 87 -2.51 -4.06 -15.23
C ILE A 87 -3.54 -3.16 -14.55
N GLU A 88 -4.55 -3.76 -13.94
CA GLU A 88 -5.51 -3.01 -13.13
C GLU A 88 -4.88 -2.65 -11.78
N LEU A 89 -4.92 -1.37 -11.43
CA LEU A 89 -4.62 -0.88 -10.10
C LEU A 89 -5.96 -0.68 -9.37
N ALA A 90 -6.06 -1.19 -8.15
CA ALA A 90 -7.28 -1.13 -7.36
C ALA A 90 -6.96 -1.04 -5.87
N HIS A 91 -7.92 -0.55 -5.07
CA HIS A 91 -7.82 -0.64 -3.62
C HIS A 91 -8.28 -2.03 -3.16
N HIS A 92 -9.48 -2.42 -3.55
CA HIS A 92 -10.11 -3.70 -3.30
C HIS A 92 -9.62 -4.76 -4.32
N PRO A 93 -9.28 -5.97 -3.85
CA PRO A 93 -9.00 -7.08 -4.74
C PRO A 93 -10.28 -7.56 -5.45
N ASP A 94 -10.12 -8.07 -6.66
CA ASP A 94 -11.14 -8.94 -7.26
C ASP A 94 -10.46 -9.99 -8.16
N HIS A 95 -11.06 -11.20 -8.19
CA HIS A 95 -10.54 -12.40 -8.85
C HIS A 95 -11.01 -12.51 -10.31
N GLY A 96 -11.20 -11.37 -10.97
CA GLY A 96 -11.52 -11.30 -12.39
C GLY A 96 -10.43 -11.87 -13.30
N PHE A 97 -10.63 -11.74 -14.61
CA PHE A 97 -9.70 -12.31 -15.60
C PHE A 97 -8.46 -11.46 -15.86
N GLN A 98 -8.46 -10.18 -15.48
CA GLN A 98 -7.36 -9.25 -15.74
C GLN A 98 -6.27 -9.37 -14.67
N ALA A 99 -5.03 -9.06 -15.06
CA ALA A 99 -3.94 -8.89 -14.10
C ALA A 99 -4.23 -7.66 -13.23
N ARG A 100 -4.08 -7.79 -11.91
CA ARG A 100 -4.42 -6.73 -10.95
C ARG A 100 -3.40 -6.64 -9.82
N ILE A 101 -3.12 -5.41 -9.39
CA ILE A 101 -2.41 -5.10 -8.14
C ILE A 101 -3.40 -4.40 -7.23
N ALA A 102 -3.59 -4.94 -6.02
CA ALA A 102 -4.57 -4.43 -5.05
C ALA A 102 -4.00 -4.29 -3.64
N GLY A 103 -4.57 -3.36 -2.87
CA GLY A 103 -4.29 -3.17 -1.45
C GLY A 103 -5.39 -3.75 -0.56
N HIS A 104 -5.86 -2.95 0.40
CA HIS A 104 -6.99 -3.17 1.33
C HIS A 104 -6.86 -4.35 2.32
N VAL A 105 -6.46 -5.51 1.83
CA VAL A 105 -6.50 -6.77 2.59
C VAL A 105 -5.34 -6.90 3.56
N HIS A 106 -4.18 -6.30 3.25
CA HIS A 106 -2.96 -6.36 4.06
C HIS A 106 -2.52 -7.81 4.37
N PRO A 107 -2.21 -8.60 3.33
CA PRO A 107 -1.86 -10.01 3.47
C PRO A 107 -0.74 -10.25 4.49
N GLN A 108 -0.93 -11.28 5.31
CA GLN A 108 0.06 -11.77 6.26
C GLN A 108 0.34 -13.25 6.03
N ILE A 109 1.57 -13.68 6.34
CA ILE A 109 1.94 -15.10 6.40
C ILE A 109 2.40 -15.47 7.80
N GLU A 110 2.02 -16.68 8.22
CA GLU A 110 2.34 -17.25 9.52
C GLU A 110 3.40 -18.34 9.38
N PHE A 111 4.52 -18.18 10.07
CA PHE A 111 5.53 -19.21 10.27
C PHE A 111 5.35 -19.79 11.67
N LYS A 112 5.17 -21.12 11.74
CA LYS A 112 4.92 -21.81 13.01
C LYS A 112 5.85 -23.00 13.17
N THR A 113 6.54 -23.04 14.30
CA THR A 113 7.26 -24.22 14.78
C THR A 113 6.59 -24.73 16.06
N ALA A 114 7.14 -25.79 16.67
CA ALA A 114 6.64 -26.29 17.94
C ALA A 114 6.88 -25.30 19.12
N ALA A 115 7.88 -24.44 19.02
CA ALA A 115 8.29 -23.53 20.09
C ALA A 115 7.98 -22.05 19.80
N ASP A 116 7.92 -21.67 18.53
CA ASP A 116 7.80 -20.28 18.10
C ASP A 116 6.72 -20.07 17.04
N HIS A 117 6.23 -18.84 17.00
CA HIS A 117 5.26 -18.34 16.04
C HIS A 117 5.65 -16.94 15.60
N LEU A 118 5.67 -16.71 14.29
CA LEU A 118 6.00 -15.42 13.69
C LEU A 118 4.96 -15.10 12.62
N VAL A 119 4.42 -13.88 12.68
CA VAL A 119 3.52 -13.34 11.64
C VAL A 119 4.23 -12.18 10.96
N CYS A 120 4.31 -12.25 9.64
CA CYS A 120 4.93 -11.22 8.82
C CYS A 120 3.92 -10.69 7.81
N ALA A 121 3.99 -9.39 7.50
CA ALA A 121 3.40 -8.88 6.28
C ALA A 121 4.06 -9.55 5.07
N CYS A 122 3.32 -9.75 3.99
CA CYS A 122 3.86 -10.35 2.78
C CYS A 122 3.31 -9.67 1.54
N PHE A 123 3.96 -9.87 0.40
CA PHE A 123 3.28 -9.77 -0.88
C PHE A 123 2.63 -11.13 -1.16
N ALA A 124 1.37 -11.16 -1.59
CA ALA A 124 0.68 -12.41 -1.91
C ALA A 124 0.22 -12.41 -3.37
N VAL A 125 0.60 -13.44 -4.13
CA VAL A 125 0.16 -13.65 -5.50
C VAL A 125 -0.86 -14.77 -5.55
N THR A 126 -2.09 -14.45 -5.95
CA THR A 126 -3.20 -15.40 -6.11
C THR A 126 -3.53 -15.59 -7.59
N ASP A 127 -3.91 -16.81 -7.97
CA ASP A 127 -4.37 -17.19 -9.32
C ASP A 127 -3.47 -16.72 -10.48
N GLN A 128 -2.17 -16.52 -10.19
CA GLN A 128 -1.14 -15.98 -11.09
C GLN A 128 -1.44 -14.60 -11.69
N ARG A 129 -2.45 -13.88 -11.19
CA ARG A 129 -2.97 -12.64 -11.80
C ARG A 129 -3.19 -11.52 -10.81
N LEU A 130 -3.45 -11.83 -9.55
CA LEU A 130 -3.71 -10.82 -8.52
C LEU A 130 -2.53 -10.76 -7.55
N LEU A 131 -1.87 -9.60 -7.52
CA LEU A 131 -0.86 -9.26 -6.54
C LEU A 131 -1.50 -8.41 -5.44
N LEU A 132 -1.49 -8.92 -4.22
CA LEU A 132 -1.92 -8.22 -3.02
C LEU A 132 -0.70 -7.57 -2.37
N LEU A 133 -0.77 -6.25 -2.16
CA LEU A 133 0.25 -5.47 -1.49
C LEU A 133 0.02 -5.49 0.03
N PRO A 134 1.08 -5.66 0.85
CA PRO A 134 1.00 -5.42 2.29
C PRO A 134 0.71 -3.93 2.55
N ALA A 135 0.29 -3.59 3.77
CA ALA A 135 0.26 -2.18 4.14
C ALA A 135 1.66 -1.58 4.08
N PHE A 136 1.73 -0.32 3.66
CA PHE A 136 2.97 0.43 3.76
C PHE A 136 3.27 0.84 5.21
N THR A 137 2.22 1.16 5.97
CA THR A 137 2.28 1.64 7.36
C THR A 137 2.50 0.50 8.34
N ALA A 138 3.10 0.80 9.50
CA ALA A 138 3.49 -0.21 10.49
C ALA A 138 2.30 -0.95 11.15
N PHE A 139 1.11 -0.36 11.12
CA PHE A 139 -0.10 -0.95 11.68
C PHE A 139 -0.99 -1.50 10.57
N SER A 140 -0.94 -2.81 10.35
CA SER A 140 -1.97 -3.50 9.59
C SER A 140 -2.17 -4.92 10.10
N GLY A 141 -3.35 -5.18 10.65
CA GLY A 141 -3.88 -6.55 10.66
C GLY A 141 -4.28 -6.93 9.24
N GLY A 142 -4.51 -8.22 9.00
CA GLY A 142 -5.02 -8.70 7.71
C GLY A 142 -5.25 -10.21 7.77
N PRO A 143 -5.83 -10.81 6.71
CA PRO A 143 -6.01 -12.24 6.68
C PRO A 143 -4.66 -12.93 6.54
N ARG A 144 -4.57 -14.09 7.22
CA ARG A 144 -3.43 -14.98 7.12
C ARG A 144 -3.59 -15.86 5.89
N PHE A 145 -2.62 -15.79 4.99
CA PHE A 145 -2.53 -16.62 3.81
C PHE A 145 -1.70 -17.87 4.11
N GLN A 146 -2.16 -19.01 3.61
CA GLN A 146 -1.42 -20.27 3.59
C GLN A 146 -0.73 -20.49 2.23
N PRO A 147 0.35 -21.29 2.15
CA PRO A 147 1.05 -21.58 0.88
C PRO A 147 0.15 -22.14 -0.23
N ARG A 148 -0.93 -22.83 0.15
CA ARG A 148 -1.93 -23.36 -0.79
C ARG A 148 -2.90 -22.30 -1.33
N GLU A 149 -3.00 -21.14 -0.70
CA GLU A 149 -3.93 -20.06 -1.04
C GLU A 149 -3.28 -19.02 -1.95
N ALA A 150 -1.97 -18.78 -1.78
CA ALA A 150 -1.20 -17.82 -2.55
C ALA A 150 0.30 -18.14 -2.48
N SER A 151 1.06 -17.72 -3.50
CA SER A 151 2.51 -17.60 -3.37
C SER A 151 2.82 -16.36 -2.53
N CYS A 152 3.32 -16.56 -1.31
CA CYS A 152 3.54 -15.49 -0.33
C CYS A 152 5.02 -15.19 -0.15
N TYR A 153 5.40 -13.93 -0.41
CA TYR A 153 6.75 -13.40 -0.25
C TYR A 153 6.82 -12.59 1.04
N ALA A 154 7.31 -13.23 2.11
CA ALA A 154 7.35 -12.64 3.44
C ALA A 154 8.34 -11.47 3.51
N ILE A 155 7.96 -10.41 4.22
CA ILE A 155 8.86 -9.29 4.53
C ILE A 155 9.40 -9.49 5.93
N VAL A 156 10.72 -9.62 6.05
CA VAL A 156 11.42 -9.81 7.34
C VAL A 156 12.58 -8.83 7.41
N GLY A 157 12.51 -7.89 8.36
CA GLY A 157 13.46 -6.78 8.42
C GLY A 157 13.42 -5.96 7.12
N ASN A 158 14.57 -5.88 6.43
CA ASN A 158 14.71 -5.18 5.15
C ASN A 158 14.77 -6.15 3.94
N GLU A 159 14.38 -7.41 4.13
CA GLU A 159 14.45 -8.44 3.08
C GLU A 159 13.08 -8.98 2.71
N VAL A 160 12.95 -9.39 1.44
CA VAL A 160 11.81 -10.15 0.92
C VAL A 160 12.26 -11.58 0.70
N LEU A 161 11.68 -12.51 1.45
CA LEU A 161 11.99 -13.93 1.33
C LEU A 161 11.34 -14.53 0.07
N PRO A 162 11.96 -15.55 -0.56
CA PRO A 162 11.33 -16.28 -1.65
C PRO A 162 9.99 -16.88 -1.22
N PRO A 163 9.10 -17.18 -2.17
CA PRO A 163 7.75 -17.58 -1.84
C PRO A 163 7.80 -18.89 -1.05
N TYR A 164 7.10 -18.93 0.08
CA TYR A 164 6.95 -20.16 0.85
C TYR A 164 5.97 -21.06 0.08
N ILE A 165 6.47 -22.16 -0.48
CA ILE A 165 5.71 -23.17 -1.25
C ILE A 165 5.33 -24.32 -0.32
#